data_AF-A0A1F2S860-F1
#
_entry.id   AF-A0A1F2S860-F1
#
_cell.length_a   1.000
_cell.length_b   1.000
_cell.length_c   1.000
_cell.angle_alpha   90.00
_cell.angle_beta   90.00
_cell.angle_gamma   90.00
#
_symmetry.space_group_name_H-M   'P 1'
#
loop_
_entity.id
_entity.type
_entity.pdbx_description
1 polymer ?
#
loop_
_entity_poly.entity_id
_entity_poly.type
_entity_poly.pdbx_seq_one_letter_code
_entity_poly.pdbx_strand_id
1 'polypeptide(L)'
;MKTQPGDYVLVVPAEERKTSDHWDFDGKGLCIPLVSSSGHGKADIKRIHYEEGKFALATTMCAAFVRDERRVNPRYLHLFLSAACDDLLVPLMCGATNVTMASSQLTDVLVPVPELSLQDEIVESHAVRTRVMDLLAAARSLCQLSKDRRLIALTKKVIDDLEEVCAASASKATVTDLIPQRRDVCAEDTASSASGAA
;
A
#
# COMPACT_ATOMS: atom_id res chain seq x y z
N MET A 1 0.10 -26.93 -8.87
CA MET A 1 1.54 -27.22 -9.02
C MET A 1 2.30 -26.19 -8.19
N LYS A 2 3.31 -26.58 -7.40
CA LYS A 2 4.06 -25.64 -6.55
C LYS A 2 5.23 -25.08 -7.37
N THR A 3 5.40 -23.76 -7.39
CA THR A 3 6.53 -23.10 -8.06
C THR A 3 7.86 -23.59 -7.48
N GLN A 4 8.82 -23.91 -8.34
CA GLN A 4 10.16 -24.33 -7.91
C GLN A 4 10.98 -23.10 -7.49
N PRO A 5 11.73 -23.17 -6.38
CA PRO A 5 12.63 -22.09 -5.99
C PRO A 5 13.72 -21.83 -7.03
N GLY A 6 14.18 -20.58 -7.16
CA GLY A 6 15.26 -20.20 -8.06
C GLY A 6 15.75 -18.77 -7.82
N ASP A 7 16.24 -18.11 -8.88
CA ASP A 7 16.92 -16.82 -8.78
C ASP A 7 15.98 -15.60 -8.86
N TYR A 8 14.74 -15.79 -9.29
CA TYR A 8 13.77 -14.70 -9.43
C TYR A 8 12.90 -14.56 -8.19
N VAL A 9 12.49 -13.33 -7.89
CA VAL A 9 11.52 -13.06 -6.83
C VAL A 9 10.16 -13.63 -7.24
N LEU A 10 9.51 -14.37 -6.35
CA LEU A 10 8.11 -14.77 -6.47
C LEU A 10 7.28 -13.93 -5.51
N VAL A 11 6.50 -13.02 -6.08
CA VAL A 11 5.58 -12.18 -5.32
C VAL A 11 4.34 -13.01 -4.96
N VAL A 12 4.05 -13.07 -3.66
CA VAL A 12 2.92 -13.80 -3.06
C VAL A 12 2.14 -12.84 -2.15
N PRO A 13 0.89 -13.13 -1.76
CA PRO A 13 0.14 -12.26 -0.84
C PRO A 13 0.77 -12.11 0.56
N ALA A 14 1.67 -13.01 0.94
CA ALA A 14 2.40 -12.96 2.21
C ALA A 14 3.44 -11.83 2.22
N GLU A 15 3.82 -11.39 3.42
CA GLU A 15 4.79 -10.29 3.59
C GLU A 15 6.16 -10.61 3.00
N GLU A 16 6.67 -11.80 3.31
CA GLU A 16 7.91 -12.32 2.77
C GLU A 16 7.69 -12.85 1.36
N ARG A 17 8.52 -12.37 0.41
CA ARG A 17 8.55 -12.93 -0.93
C ARG A 17 9.18 -14.32 -0.90
N LYS A 18 8.80 -15.13 -1.88
CA LYS A 18 9.45 -16.41 -2.17
C LYS A 18 10.38 -16.26 -3.36
N THR A 19 10.93 -17.37 -3.81
CA THR A 19 11.73 -17.42 -5.03
C THR A 19 11.12 -18.32 -6.09
N SER A 20 11.51 -18.11 -7.34
CA SER A 20 11.06 -18.80 -8.54
C SER A 20 12.24 -19.05 -9.48
N ASP A 21 12.21 -20.18 -10.18
CA ASP A 21 13.14 -20.53 -11.27
C ASP A 21 12.85 -19.82 -12.60
N HIS A 22 11.69 -19.16 -12.69
CA HIS A 22 11.26 -18.37 -13.85
C HIS A 22 10.73 -17.00 -13.42
N TRP A 23 10.49 -16.14 -14.40
CA TRP A 23 9.82 -14.85 -14.26
C TRP A 23 8.63 -14.77 -15.20
N ASP A 24 7.60 -14.02 -14.81
CA ASP A 24 6.38 -13.79 -15.58
C ASP A 24 6.36 -12.39 -16.19
N PHE A 25 6.96 -11.42 -15.49
CA PHE A 25 6.94 -10.00 -15.84
C PHE A 25 8.33 -9.38 -15.74
N ASP A 26 8.53 -8.30 -16.51
CA ASP A 26 9.69 -7.42 -16.45
C ASP A 26 9.22 -5.95 -16.47
N GLY A 27 9.42 -5.22 -15.37
CA GLY A 27 9.02 -3.82 -15.26
C GLY A 27 8.66 -3.38 -13.84
N LYS A 28 7.99 -2.23 -13.71
CA LYS A 28 7.53 -1.65 -12.43
C LYS A 28 6.09 -2.06 -12.14
N GLY A 29 5.93 -3.21 -11.48
CA GLY A 29 4.65 -3.86 -11.26
C GLY A 29 4.05 -3.59 -9.88
N LEU A 30 2.77 -3.23 -9.86
CA LEU A 30 1.95 -3.24 -8.64
C LEU A 30 1.26 -4.59 -8.53
N CYS A 31 1.64 -5.38 -7.53
CA CYS A 31 1.14 -6.73 -7.33
C CYS A 31 0.01 -6.72 -6.28
N ILE A 32 -1.22 -6.88 -6.76
CA ILE A 32 -2.46 -6.76 -6.01
C ILE A 32 -3.03 -8.16 -5.72
N PRO A 33 -3.28 -8.54 -4.46
CA PRO A 33 -3.99 -9.78 -4.14
C PRO A 33 -5.41 -9.81 -4.72
N LEU A 34 -5.77 -10.92 -5.36
CA LEU A 34 -7.14 -11.19 -5.84
C LEU A 34 -7.94 -12.07 -4.87
N VAL A 35 -7.31 -12.56 -3.82
CA VAL A 35 -7.91 -13.42 -2.79
C VAL A 35 -7.77 -12.76 -1.44
N SER A 36 -8.76 -12.97 -0.57
CA SER A 36 -8.72 -12.41 0.79
C SER A 36 -7.57 -13.02 1.59
N SER A 37 -6.91 -12.17 2.37
CA SER A 37 -5.89 -12.57 3.35
C SER A 37 -6.52 -13.19 4.61
N SER A 38 -7.83 -13.05 4.79
CA SER A 38 -8.58 -13.63 5.91
C SER A 38 -9.44 -14.82 5.45
N GLY A 39 -9.40 -15.90 6.22
CA GLY A 39 -10.33 -17.02 6.05
C GLY A 39 -11.71 -16.71 6.63
N HIS A 40 -12.73 -17.46 6.21
CA HIS A 40 -14.12 -17.44 6.73
C HIS A 40 -15.04 -16.31 6.20
N GLY A 41 -14.95 -15.98 4.91
CA GLY A 41 -15.94 -15.08 4.29
C GLY A 41 -15.70 -13.58 4.53
N LYS A 42 -14.57 -13.20 5.14
CA LYS A 42 -14.20 -11.79 5.33
C LYS A 42 -13.34 -11.31 4.16
N ALA A 43 -13.67 -10.15 3.59
CA ALA A 43 -12.83 -9.46 2.61
C ALA A 43 -11.71 -8.72 3.34
N ASP A 44 -10.47 -8.91 2.90
CA ASP A 44 -9.28 -8.33 3.52
C ASP A 44 -8.08 -8.41 2.57
N ILE A 45 -7.43 -7.28 2.31
CA ILE A 45 -6.17 -7.22 1.56
C ILE A 45 -5.13 -6.61 2.50
N LYS A 46 -4.16 -7.41 2.95
CA LYS A 46 -3.17 -6.92 3.94
C LYS A 46 -2.13 -5.99 3.35
N ARG A 47 -1.82 -6.14 2.07
CA ARG A 47 -0.74 -5.41 1.40
C ARG A 47 -0.85 -5.52 -0.11
N ILE A 48 -0.41 -4.46 -0.77
CA ILE A 48 -0.09 -4.45 -2.19
C ILE A 48 1.44 -4.36 -2.29
N HIS A 49 2.04 -5.22 -3.10
CA HIS A 49 3.49 -5.20 -3.29
C HIS A 49 3.84 -4.31 -4.49
N TYR A 50 5.00 -3.67 -4.41
CA TYR A 50 5.65 -3.05 -5.55
C TYR A 50 6.91 -3.86 -5.86
N GLU A 51 7.11 -4.22 -7.13
CA GLU A 51 8.26 -4.98 -7.60
C GLU A 51 8.81 -4.35 -8.88
N GLU A 52 10.14 -4.33 -9.03
CA GLU A 52 10.82 -3.68 -10.14
C GLU A 52 11.84 -4.63 -10.78
N GLY A 53 11.79 -4.74 -12.10
CA GLY A 53 12.61 -5.67 -12.87
C GLY A 53 11.89 -6.99 -13.12
N LYS A 54 12.64 -8.10 -13.15
CA LYS A 54 12.11 -9.44 -13.46
C LYS A 54 11.60 -10.15 -12.23
N PHE A 55 10.33 -10.54 -12.24
CA PHE A 55 9.71 -11.27 -11.14
C PHE A 55 8.63 -12.26 -11.64
N ALA A 56 8.39 -13.27 -10.83
CA ALA A 56 7.23 -14.17 -10.94
C ALA A 56 6.12 -13.72 -9.99
N LEU A 57 4.89 -14.11 -10.31
CA LEU A 57 3.71 -13.72 -9.56
C LEU A 57 2.86 -14.94 -9.20
N ALA A 58 2.40 -15.01 -7.96
CA ALA A 58 1.41 -16.01 -7.57
C ALA A 58 0.12 -15.85 -8.37
N THR A 59 -0.50 -16.97 -8.75
CA THR A 59 -1.75 -17.00 -9.53
C THR A 59 -2.94 -16.36 -8.79
N THR A 60 -2.84 -16.15 -7.48
CA THR A 60 -3.82 -15.45 -6.65
C THR A 60 -3.62 -13.94 -6.60
N MET A 61 -2.78 -13.40 -7.49
CA MET A 61 -2.46 -11.98 -7.57
C MET A 61 -2.59 -11.49 -9.02
N CYS A 62 -2.68 -10.17 -9.16
CA CYS A 62 -2.64 -9.47 -10.43
C CYS A 62 -1.48 -8.46 -10.41
N ALA A 63 -0.73 -8.37 -11.51
CA ALA A 63 0.23 -7.29 -11.73
C ALA A 63 -0.40 -6.19 -12.58
N ALA A 64 -0.45 -4.97 -12.04
CA ALA A 64 -0.85 -3.77 -12.75
C ALA A 64 0.39 -2.95 -13.13
N PHE A 65 0.41 -2.44 -14.37
CA PHE A 65 1.49 -1.62 -14.91
C PHE A 65 0.93 -0.28 -15.37
N VAL A 66 1.68 0.79 -15.10
CA VAL A 66 1.36 2.12 -15.63
C VAL A 66 1.57 2.12 -17.15
N ARG A 67 0.57 2.57 -17.89
CA ARG A 67 0.65 2.67 -19.36
C ARG A 67 1.55 3.81 -19.84
N ASP A 68 1.55 4.93 -19.12
CA ASP A 68 2.35 6.11 -19.45
C ASP A 68 3.01 6.69 -18.20
N GLU A 69 4.28 6.33 -18.00
CA GLU A 69 5.09 6.81 -16.87
C GLU A 69 5.39 8.31 -16.94
N ARG A 70 5.13 8.97 -18.08
CA ARG A 70 5.20 10.45 -18.20
C ARG A 70 3.96 11.15 -17.65
N ARG A 71 2.97 10.39 -17.18
CA ARG A 71 1.75 10.92 -16.57
C ARG A 71 1.52 10.39 -15.17
N VAL A 72 1.93 9.15 -14.91
CA VAL A 72 1.73 8.51 -13.61
C VAL A 72 3.04 7.91 -13.14
N ASN A 73 3.50 8.31 -11.96
CA ASN A 73 4.60 7.65 -11.29
C ASN A 73 4.11 6.31 -10.71
N PRO A 74 4.68 5.14 -11.10
CA PRO A 74 4.24 3.84 -10.59
C PRO A 74 4.30 3.70 -9.06
N ARG A 75 5.27 4.35 -8.42
CA ARG A 75 5.39 4.36 -6.94
C ARG A 75 4.29 5.19 -6.30
N TYR A 76 3.90 6.32 -6.91
CA TYR A 76 2.76 7.09 -6.43
C TYR A 76 1.48 6.25 -6.47
N LEU A 77 1.22 5.56 -7.59
CA LEU A 77 0.04 4.70 -7.72
C LEU A 77 0.04 3.58 -6.68
N HIS A 78 1.21 3.00 -6.39
CA HIS A 78 1.37 1.99 -5.33
C HIS A 78 1.03 2.56 -3.96
N LEU A 79 1.57 3.72 -3.60
CA LEU A 79 1.29 4.38 -2.33
C LEU A 79 -0.20 4.71 -2.19
N PHE A 80 -0.81 5.25 -3.25
CA PHE A 80 -2.22 5.62 -3.25
C PHE A 80 -3.12 4.40 -3.07
N LEU A 81 -2.95 3.37 -3.91
CA LEU A 81 -3.77 2.16 -3.82
C LEU A 81 -3.55 1.40 -2.51
N SER A 82 -2.34 1.44 -1.95
CA SER A 82 -2.07 0.82 -0.64
C SER A 82 -2.83 1.55 0.47
N ALA A 83 -2.90 2.89 0.42
CA ALA A 83 -3.62 3.69 1.41
C ALA A 83 -5.15 3.63 1.24
N ALA A 84 -5.64 3.58 0.00
CA ALA A 84 -7.07 3.51 -0.33
C ALA A 84 -7.59 2.07 -0.50
N CYS A 85 -6.80 1.07 -0.12
CA CYS A 85 -7.09 -0.34 -0.41
C CYS A 85 -8.44 -0.80 0.16
N ASP A 86 -8.73 -0.42 1.41
CA ASP A 86 -9.96 -0.79 2.11
C ASP A 86 -11.21 -0.10 1.52
N ASP A 87 -11.04 1.06 0.89
CA ASP A 87 -12.14 1.84 0.31
C ASP A 87 -12.37 1.52 -1.17
N LEU A 88 -11.33 1.14 -1.91
CA LEU A 88 -11.41 0.93 -3.37
C LEU A 88 -11.36 -0.54 -3.80
N LEU A 89 -10.56 -1.38 -3.13
CA LEU A 89 -10.29 -2.76 -3.59
C LEU A 89 -11.03 -3.81 -2.77
N VAL A 90 -11.03 -3.68 -1.43
CA VAL A 90 -11.74 -4.61 -0.55
C VAL A 90 -13.24 -4.71 -0.86
N PRO A 91 -13.96 -3.62 -1.20
CA PRO A 91 -15.39 -3.70 -1.56
C PRO A 91 -15.68 -4.48 -2.84
N LEU A 92 -14.68 -4.65 -3.73
CA LEU A 92 -14.82 -5.42 -4.96
C LEU A 92 -14.75 -6.93 -4.72
N MET A 93 -14.29 -7.36 -3.54
CA MET A 93 -14.17 -8.76 -3.21
C MET A 93 -15.51 -9.35 -2.81
N CYS A 94 -15.86 -10.49 -3.38
CA CYS A 94 -17.12 -11.18 -3.13
C CYS A 94 -16.89 -12.67 -2.80
N GLY A 95 -17.85 -13.27 -2.11
CA GLY A 95 -17.88 -14.70 -1.80
C GLY A 95 -18.26 -15.00 -0.36
N ALA A 96 -18.90 -16.14 -0.12
CA ALA A 96 -19.36 -16.53 1.23
C ALA A 96 -18.26 -17.21 2.06
N THR A 97 -17.47 -18.09 1.45
CA THR A 97 -16.38 -18.83 2.13
C THR A 97 -15.01 -18.45 1.59
N ASN A 98 -14.90 -18.40 0.26
CA ASN A 98 -13.72 -17.93 -0.46
C ASN A 98 -14.01 -16.54 -1.02
N VAL A 99 -13.42 -15.52 -0.41
CA VAL A 99 -13.60 -14.13 -0.83
C VAL A 99 -12.53 -13.76 -1.84
N THR A 100 -12.96 -13.37 -3.04
CA THR A 100 -12.07 -13.10 -4.19
C THR A 100 -12.59 -11.93 -5.03
N MET A 101 -11.70 -11.35 -5.83
CA MET A 101 -12.01 -10.31 -6.82
C MET A 101 -11.45 -10.75 -8.17
N ALA A 102 -12.17 -10.49 -9.27
CA ALA A 102 -11.67 -10.69 -10.62
C ALA A 102 -10.76 -9.51 -11.02
N SER A 103 -9.65 -9.80 -11.71
CA SER A 103 -8.74 -8.76 -12.20
C SER A 103 -9.41 -7.76 -13.14
N SER A 104 -10.46 -8.17 -13.86
CA SER A 104 -11.25 -7.27 -14.73
C SER A 104 -11.92 -6.14 -13.96
N GLN A 105 -12.33 -6.36 -12.70
CA GLN A 105 -12.96 -5.33 -11.86
C GLN A 105 -12.00 -4.18 -11.50
N LEU A 106 -10.69 -4.43 -11.54
CA LEU A 106 -9.69 -3.38 -11.32
C LEU A 106 -9.70 -2.30 -12.40
N THR A 107 -10.25 -2.60 -13.59
CA THR A 107 -10.32 -1.65 -14.72
C THR A 107 -11.27 -0.48 -14.43
N ASP A 108 -12.26 -0.69 -13.56
CA ASP A 108 -13.27 0.30 -13.22
C ASP A 108 -12.87 1.15 -12.00
N VAL A 109 -11.73 0.84 -11.37
CA VAL A 109 -11.22 1.60 -10.22
C VAL A 109 -10.65 2.93 -10.70
N LEU A 110 -11.28 4.02 -10.26
CA LEU A 110 -10.82 5.38 -10.54
C LEU A 110 -9.76 5.80 -9.52
N VAL A 111 -8.65 6.34 -10.00
CA VAL A 111 -7.56 6.86 -9.18
C VAL A 111 -7.29 8.33 -9.52
N PRO A 112 -7.04 9.20 -8.54
CA PRO A 112 -6.64 10.58 -8.80
C PRO A 112 -5.23 10.61 -9.38
N VAL A 113 -5.06 11.34 -10.47
CA VAL A 113 -3.77 11.54 -11.13
C VAL A 113 -3.45 13.04 -11.09
N PRO A 114 -2.84 13.53 -10.00
CA PRO A 114 -2.37 14.92 -9.93
C PRO A 114 -1.19 15.14 -10.88
N GLU A 115 -0.72 16.39 -10.98
CA GLU A 115 0.50 16.73 -11.72
C GLU A 115 1.70 15.88 -11.26
N LEU A 116 2.57 15.51 -12.21
CA LEU A 116 3.71 14.62 -11.93
C LEU A 116 4.61 15.13 -10.79
N SER A 117 4.83 16.45 -10.72
CA SER A 117 5.66 17.05 -9.66
C SER A 117 5.11 16.77 -8.26
N LEU A 118 3.78 16.78 -8.11
CA LEU A 118 3.13 16.46 -6.84
C LEU A 118 3.22 14.96 -6.53
N GLN A 119 3.08 14.10 -7.55
CA GLN A 119 3.28 12.66 -7.40
C GLN A 119 4.70 12.34 -6.90
N ASP A 120 5.71 12.96 -7.50
CA ASP A 120 7.12 12.79 -7.14
C ASP A 120 7.40 13.32 -5.73
N GLU A 121 6.82 14.46 -5.35
CA GLU A 121 6.94 15.01 -3.99
C GLU A 121 6.35 14.05 -2.94
N ILE A 122 5.18 13.47 -3.22
CA ILE A 122 4.54 12.48 -2.34
C ILE A 122 5.43 11.24 -2.18
N VAL A 123 5.97 10.72 -3.29
CA VAL A 123 6.86 9.54 -3.28
C VAL A 123 8.13 9.82 -2.48
N GLU A 124 8.78 10.95 -2.71
CA GLU A 124 10.00 11.32 -2.00
C GLU A 124 9.74 11.54 -0.50
N SER A 125 8.66 12.25 -0.16
CA SER A 125 8.29 12.49 1.24
C SER A 125 7.99 11.20 1.98
N HIS A 126 7.29 10.27 1.33
CA HIS A 126 7.06 8.94 1.87
C HIS A 126 8.37 8.17 2.05
N ALA A 127 9.26 8.18 1.06
CA ALA A 127 10.55 7.49 1.12
C ALA A 127 11.44 8.01 2.25
N VAL A 128 11.54 9.34 2.41
CA VAL A 128 12.26 9.98 3.51
C VAL A 128 11.68 9.56 4.85
N ARG A 129 10.36 9.65 5.02
CA ARG A 129 9.69 9.28 6.28
C ARG A 129 9.95 7.84 6.67
N THR A 130 9.82 6.90 5.73
CA THR A 130 10.06 5.47 5.98
C THR A 130 11.51 5.22 6.42
N ARG A 131 12.49 5.79 5.71
CA ARG A 131 13.91 5.66 6.08
C ARG A 131 14.22 6.26 7.45
N VAL A 132 13.64 7.42 7.76
CA VAL A 132 13.78 8.06 9.08
C VAL A 132 13.20 7.18 10.18
N MET A 133 12.04 6.55 9.95
CA MET A 133 11.45 5.60 10.90
C MET A 133 12.33 4.38 11.14
N ASP A 134 12.95 3.82 10.09
CA ASP A 134 13.91 2.71 10.22
C ASP A 134 15.15 3.11 11.03
N LEU A 135 15.69 4.30 10.75
CA LEU A 135 16.83 4.85 11.50
C LEU A 135 16.49 5.11 12.96
N LEU A 136 15.30 5.65 13.24
CA LEU A 136 14.80 5.84 14.60
C LEU A 136 14.66 4.52 15.34
N ALA A 137 14.12 3.49 14.69
CA ALA A 137 14.03 2.15 15.29
C ALA A 137 15.42 1.60 15.64
N ALA A 138 16.37 1.67 14.72
CA ALA A 138 17.74 1.23 14.94
C ALA A 138 18.45 2.02 16.06
N ALA A 139 18.29 3.35 16.08
CA ALA A 139 18.86 4.23 17.11
C ALA A 139 18.26 3.94 18.49
N ARG A 140 16.95 3.71 18.57
CA ARG A 140 16.28 3.33 19.82
C ARG A 140 16.77 1.96 20.32
N SER A 141 16.94 0.98 19.43
CA SER A 141 17.55 -0.31 19.79
C SER A 141 18.98 -0.15 20.31
N LEU A 142 19.80 0.71 19.70
CA LEU A 142 21.16 0.97 20.16
C LEU A 142 21.19 1.57 21.58
N CYS A 143 20.28 2.49 21.88
CA CYS A 143 20.11 3.06 23.22
C CYS A 143 19.74 2.00 24.27
N GLN A 144 18.97 0.97 23.89
CA GLN A 144 18.56 -0.12 24.79
C GLN A 144 19.68 -1.12 25.07
N LEU A 145 20.58 -1.33 24.11
CA LEU A 145 21.65 -2.34 24.19
C LEU A 145 22.94 -1.80 24.85
N SER A 146 23.19 -0.49 24.77
CA SER A 146 24.41 0.10 25.32
C SER A 146 24.28 0.50 26.79
N LYS A 147 25.39 0.41 27.54
CA LYS A 147 25.57 1.02 28.87
C LYS A 147 26.50 2.23 28.85
N ASP A 148 27.15 2.49 27.72
CA ASP A 148 28.05 3.63 27.57
C ASP A 148 27.24 4.93 27.51
N ARG A 149 27.44 5.79 28.51
CA ARG A 149 26.72 7.07 28.64
C ARG A 149 26.99 8.03 27.49
N ARG A 150 28.20 8.04 26.93
CA ARG A 150 28.56 8.90 25.78
C ARG A 150 27.88 8.42 24.52
N LEU A 151 27.89 7.10 24.27
CA LEU A 151 27.20 6.52 23.13
C LEU A 151 25.70 6.81 23.20
N ILE A 152 25.07 6.59 24.35
CA ILE A 152 23.64 6.90 24.54
C ILE A 152 23.35 8.38 24.30
N ALA A 153 24.19 9.29 24.80
CA ALA A 153 23.99 10.73 24.60
C ALA A 153 24.08 11.14 23.13
N LEU A 154 25.06 10.58 22.39
CA LEU A 154 25.19 10.81 20.95
C LEU A 154 23.99 10.25 20.18
N THR A 155 23.57 9.02 20.48
CA THR A 155 22.41 8.40 19.82
C THR A 155 21.11 9.15 20.10
N LYS A 156 20.94 9.71 21.30
CA LYS A 156 19.78 10.58 21.60
C LYS A 156 19.78 11.83 20.75
N LYS A 157 20.93 12.50 20.57
CA LYS A 157 21.02 13.64 19.66
C LYS A 157 20.63 13.27 18.22
N VAL A 158 21.07 12.11 17.73
CA VAL A 158 20.67 11.61 16.42
C VAL A 158 19.16 11.36 16.34
N ILE A 159 18.54 10.84 17.42
CA ILE A 159 17.09 10.68 17.48
C ILE A 159 16.39 12.04 17.37
N ASP A 160 16.84 13.06 18.12
CA ASP A 160 16.27 14.40 18.07
C ASP A 160 16.38 15.00 16.64
N ASP A 161 17.56 14.90 16.02
CA ASP A 161 17.80 15.37 14.65
C ASP A 161 16.89 14.62 13.62
N LEU A 162 16.70 13.31 13.80
CA LEU A 162 15.81 12.50 12.94
C LEU A 162 14.33 12.86 13.12
N GLU A 163 13.90 13.14 14.33
CA GLU A 163 12.53 13.59 14.62
C GLU A 163 12.24 14.96 13.97
N GLU A 164 13.22 15.86 13.93
CA GLU A 164 13.11 17.14 13.22
C GLU A 164 12.97 16.94 11.69
N VAL A 165 13.78 16.06 11.10
CA VAL A 165 13.65 15.72 9.66
C VAL A 165 12.28 15.11 9.36
N CYS A 166 11.77 14.24 10.24
CA CYS A 166 10.45 13.65 10.09
C CYS A 166 9.35 14.73 10.09
N ALA A 167 9.40 15.66 11.04
CA ALA A 167 8.46 16.78 11.13
C ALA A 167 8.48 17.67 9.88
N ALA A 168 9.67 17.98 9.35
CA ALA A 168 9.83 18.75 8.12
C ALA A 168 9.27 18.03 6.88
N SER A 169 9.27 16.69 6.88
CA SER A 169 8.66 15.89 5.80
C SER A 169 7.13 15.75 5.92
N ALA A 170 6.55 15.99 7.10
CA ALA A 170 5.12 15.82 7.36
C ALA A 170 4.26 16.98 6.84
N SER A 171 4.86 18.14 6.56
CA SER A 171 4.17 19.31 5.98
C SER A 171 3.90 19.20 4.49
N LYS A 172 4.41 18.14 3.84
CA LYS A 172 4.26 17.87 2.41
C LYS A 172 3.02 17.02 2.14
N ALA A 173 2.43 17.19 0.96
CA ALA A 173 1.24 16.46 0.54
C ALA A 173 1.42 14.94 0.70
N THR A 174 0.34 14.27 1.10
CA THR A 174 0.29 12.81 1.26
C THR A 174 -0.79 12.20 0.40
N VAL A 175 -0.68 10.90 0.12
CA VAL A 175 -1.74 10.19 -0.62
C VAL A 175 -3.09 10.24 0.11
N THR A 176 -3.08 10.35 1.45
CA THR A 176 -4.30 10.43 2.27
C THR A 176 -5.14 11.66 1.94
N ASP A 177 -4.51 12.76 1.54
CA ASP A 177 -5.19 14.00 1.15
C ASP A 177 -5.97 13.85 -0.17
N LEU A 178 -5.68 12.78 -0.93
CA LEU A 178 -6.29 12.47 -2.23
C LEU A 178 -7.34 11.37 -2.15
N ILE A 179 -7.48 10.70 -1.00
CA ILE A 179 -8.48 9.65 -0.82
C ILE A 179 -9.86 10.32 -0.72
N PRO A 180 -10.86 9.90 -1.51
CA PRO A 180 -12.21 10.42 -1.38
C PRO A 180 -12.71 10.19 0.05
N GLN A 181 -12.96 11.27 0.79
CA GLN A 181 -13.56 11.14 2.12
C GLN A 181 -14.94 10.52 1.96
N ARG A 182 -15.24 9.48 2.75
CA ARG A 182 -16.58 8.87 2.80
C ARG A 182 -17.61 9.99 2.93
N ARG A 183 -18.46 10.17 1.92
CA ARG A 183 -19.80 10.71 2.18
C ARG A 183 -20.47 9.70 3.08
N ASP A 184 -20.84 10.08 4.30
CA ASP A 184 -21.82 9.34 5.08
C ASP A 184 -23.11 9.26 4.27
N VAL A 185 -23.25 8.18 3.49
CA VAL A 185 -24.53 7.80 2.89
C VAL A 185 -25.26 7.00 3.95
N CYS A 186 -25.73 7.69 5.00
CA CYS A 186 -26.60 7.13 6.03
C CYS A 186 -27.34 8.25 6.78
N ALA A 187 -28.00 9.15 6.06
CA ALA A 187 -29.00 10.04 6.65
C ALA A 187 -29.93 10.64 5.58
N GLU A 188 -30.64 9.81 4.81
CA GLU A 188 -31.84 10.26 4.08
C GLU A 188 -32.58 9.02 3.56
N ASP A 189 -33.30 8.32 4.45
CA ASP A 189 -34.41 7.44 4.08
C ASP A 189 -35.30 7.17 5.31
N THR A 190 -35.79 8.24 5.93
CA THR A 190 -36.94 8.18 6.85
C THR A 190 -37.83 9.41 6.65
N ALA A 191 -38.39 9.58 5.46
CA ALA A 191 -39.50 10.52 5.24
C ALA A 191 -40.31 10.17 3.98
N SER A 192 -40.88 8.96 3.91
CA SER A 192 -42.02 8.72 2.98
C SER A 192 -42.87 7.52 3.40
N SER A 193 -43.62 7.67 4.50
CA SER A 193 -44.82 6.86 4.74
C SER A 193 -45.71 7.50 5.82
N ALA A 194 -46.27 8.67 5.52
CA ALA A 194 -47.40 9.23 6.26
C ALA A 194 -48.25 10.09 5.33
N SER A 195 -49.02 9.43 4.46
CA SER A 195 -50.09 10.07 3.68
C SER A 195 -50.98 8.99 3.08
N GLY A 196 -52.16 8.78 3.67
CA GLY A 196 -53.29 8.15 2.98
C GLY A 196 -54.00 7.04 3.74
N ALA A 197 -54.93 7.40 4.62
CA ALA A 197 -56.24 6.75 4.67
C ALA A 197 -57.22 7.72 5.33
N ALA A 198 -58.15 8.21 4.53
CA ALA A 198 -59.41 8.78 4.98
C ALA A 198 -60.33 7.65 5.51
#